data_AF-A2DKX5-F1
#
_entry.id   AF-A2DKX5-F1
#
_cell.length_a   1.000
_cell.length_b   1.000
_cell.length_c   1.000
_cell.angle_alpha   90.00
_cell.angle_beta   90.00
_cell.angle_gamma   90.00
#
_symmetry.space_group_name_H-M   'P 1'
#
loop_
_entity.id
_entity.type
_entity.pdbx_description
1 polymer ?
#
loop_
_entity_poly.entity_id
_entity_poly.type
_entity_poly.pdbx_seq_one_letter_code
_entity_poly.pdbx_strand_id
1 'polypeptide(L)'
;MFFVFLGLLYGQPKLGFTGTDTVQAQEIDSFEILETVTKPASVKHIKEAKFTSTVIDDDAYLWPKHDARVSNSVLEEEQNAITSHFCKVDPLLTQDDLYYHPAGTKQFYGDDSLVSNAERYKAKIFIDTRYNVQHWTGFYAPPGELITVEIPDKALNRIKVDINVITTSRSYNYRRADQTSCRTDYINTTVTKFGWPYGGAIDFFIPIDSFPEGLEVNISSVIKMPYFRYGATTEEEWNDKISKYPAPLAVFDTGSLHITGPSTFVRQKKNLNDVMAIWRTTMQIFIHQLQEMMEELKIQSTVSSMII
;
A
#
# COMPACT_ATOMS: atom_id res chain seq x y z
N MET A 1 34.74 -41.56 19.72
CA MET A 1 35.49 -40.79 18.71
C MET A 1 34.52 -40.38 17.61
N PHE A 2 34.02 -39.16 17.70
CA PHE A 2 33.58 -38.31 16.59
C PHE A 2 33.91 -36.89 17.08
N PHE A 3 34.81 -36.22 16.37
CA PHE A 3 35.25 -34.85 16.67
C PHE A 3 34.39 -33.89 15.85
N VAL A 4 33.78 -32.92 16.51
CA VAL A 4 33.26 -31.71 15.87
C VAL A 4 33.91 -30.54 16.60
N PHE A 5 34.73 -29.79 15.88
CA PHE A 5 35.40 -28.58 16.35
C PHE A 5 34.37 -27.44 16.44
N LEU A 6 34.18 -26.88 17.63
CA LEU A 6 33.61 -25.54 17.79
C LEU A 6 34.73 -24.62 18.28
N GLY A 7 35.24 -23.78 17.38
CA GLY A 7 36.18 -22.72 17.70
C GLY A 7 35.52 -21.65 18.56
N LEU A 8 36.19 -21.26 19.64
CA LEU A 8 35.78 -20.29 20.65
C LEU A 8 35.46 -18.89 20.08
N LEU A 9 34.36 -18.34 20.59
CA LEU A 9 33.92 -16.95 20.49
C LEU A 9 34.93 -15.98 21.10
N TYR A 10 35.45 -15.06 20.30
CA TYR A 10 36.02 -13.79 20.76
C TYR A 10 35.75 -12.67 19.72
N GLY A 11 34.82 -11.75 20.01
CA GLY A 11 34.81 -10.37 19.50
C GLY A 11 33.62 -9.87 18.62
N GLN A 12 32.93 -8.82 19.12
CA GLN A 12 31.99 -7.85 18.49
C GLN A 12 30.51 -8.31 18.24
N PRO A 13 29.51 -7.38 18.31
CA PRO A 13 28.23 -7.55 19.01
C PRO A 13 27.16 -8.42 18.35
N LYS A 14 26.24 -8.94 19.19
CA LYS A 14 25.22 -9.97 18.89
C LYS A 14 23.90 -9.49 18.28
N LEU A 15 23.77 -8.23 17.88
CA LEU A 15 22.57 -7.69 17.21
C LEU A 15 23.00 -6.49 16.36
N GLY A 16 22.79 -6.57 15.05
CA GLY A 16 23.13 -5.51 14.09
C GLY A 16 24.15 -5.97 13.06
N PHE A 17 23.76 -5.90 11.79
CA PHE A 17 24.70 -5.90 10.68
C PHE A 17 25.39 -4.54 10.65
N THR A 18 26.72 -4.52 10.78
CA THR A 18 27.56 -3.31 10.71
C THR A 18 28.30 -3.23 9.38
N GLY A 19 27.63 -3.51 8.26
CA GLY A 19 28.23 -3.42 6.94
C GLY A 19 28.01 -2.05 6.31
N THR A 20 29.06 -1.48 5.72
CA THR A 20 29.03 -0.16 5.10
C THR A 20 28.66 -0.14 3.62
N ASP A 21 28.53 -1.27 2.91
CA ASP A 21 28.12 -1.24 1.50
C ASP A 21 27.51 -2.55 0.97
N THR A 22 26.48 -2.35 0.13
CA THR A 22 25.73 -3.28 -0.74
C THR A 22 25.04 -4.48 -0.08
N VAL A 23 23.71 -4.35 0.05
CA VAL A 23 22.81 -5.50 0.19
C VAL A 23 22.37 -5.91 -1.22
N GLN A 24 22.85 -7.08 -1.68
CA GLN A 24 22.22 -7.74 -2.83
C GLN A 24 20.89 -8.34 -2.36
N ALA A 25 19.81 -7.58 -2.48
CA ALA A 25 18.48 -8.17 -2.54
C ALA A 25 18.30 -8.68 -3.97
N GLN A 26 18.55 -9.98 -4.19
CA GLN A 26 18.25 -10.61 -5.47
C GLN A 26 16.72 -10.59 -5.66
N GLU A 27 16.27 -9.87 -6.68
CA GLU A 27 14.91 -9.91 -7.24
C GLU A 27 13.82 -9.49 -6.23
N ILE A 28 13.77 -8.19 -5.93
CA ILE A 28 12.69 -7.54 -5.16
C ILE A 28 11.79 -6.73 -6.10
N ASP A 29 10.54 -6.52 -5.71
CA ASP A 29 9.65 -5.59 -6.42
C ASP A 29 10.37 -4.25 -6.61
N SER A 30 10.34 -3.66 -7.79
CA SER A 30 11.04 -2.40 -8.04
C SER A 30 10.24 -1.53 -8.99
N PHE A 31 10.63 -0.27 -9.14
CA PHE A 31 9.97 0.59 -10.10
C PHE A 31 10.95 1.55 -10.77
N GLU A 32 10.54 1.99 -11.95
CA GLU A 32 11.18 3.05 -12.73
C GLU A 32 10.11 4.09 -13.07
N ILE A 33 10.46 5.38 -12.94
CA ILE A 33 9.59 6.47 -13.41
C ILE A 33 9.85 6.64 -14.91
N LEU A 34 8.83 6.40 -15.72
CA LEU A 34 8.94 6.54 -17.18
C LEU A 34 8.78 8.00 -17.60
N GLU A 35 7.77 8.68 -17.07
CA GLU A 35 7.46 10.07 -17.41
C GLU A 35 6.57 10.74 -16.36
N THR A 36 6.47 12.06 -16.44
CA THR A 36 5.45 12.85 -15.74
C THR A 36 4.17 12.90 -16.58
N VAL A 37 3.03 12.83 -15.91
CA VAL A 37 1.70 12.82 -16.53
C VAL A 37 0.97 14.11 -16.18
N THR A 38 0.20 14.64 -17.13
CA THR A 38 -0.62 15.83 -16.89
C THR A 38 -1.72 15.52 -15.87
N LYS A 39 -1.84 16.38 -14.85
CA LYS A 39 -2.94 16.31 -13.89
C LYS A 39 -4.28 16.52 -14.60
N PRO A 40 -5.34 15.78 -14.23
CA PRO A 40 -6.71 16.09 -14.61
C PRO A 40 -7.10 17.56 -14.34
N ALA A 41 -7.78 18.22 -15.28
CA ALA A 41 -8.15 19.62 -15.16
C ALA A 41 -9.08 19.91 -13.97
N SER A 42 -9.99 18.99 -13.67
CA SER A 42 -10.87 19.04 -12.52
C SER A 42 -11.33 17.64 -12.13
N VAL A 43 -11.51 17.40 -10.83
CA VAL A 43 -12.12 16.18 -10.30
C VAL A 43 -13.44 16.57 -9.65
N LYS A 44 -14.53 15.90 -10.04
CA LYS A 44 -15.87 16.20 -9.52
C LYS A 44 -15.98 15.84 -8.05
N HIS A 45 -16.83 16.52 -7.31
CA HIS A 45 -17.05 16.22 -5.90
C HIS A 45 -18.04 15.05 -5.75
N ILE A 46 -17.83 14.13 -4.81
CA ILE A 46 -18.72 12.96 -4.56
C ILE A 46 -20.22 13.30 -4.41
N LYS A 47 -20.60 14.49 -3.92
CA LYS A 47 -22.00 14.94 -3.82
C LYS A 47 -22.69 14.99 -5.17
N GLU A 48 -21.96 15.27 -6.24
CA GLU A 48 -22.48 15.30 -7.61
C GLU A 48 -22.90 13.92 -8.12
N ALA A 49 -22.39 12.83 -7.51
CA ALA A 49 -22.79 11.46 -7.82
C ALA A 49 -24.20 11.12 -7.26
N LYS A 50 -24.70 11.89 -6.28
CA LYS A 50 -26.03 11.73 -5.68
C LYS A 50 -26.31 10.31 -5.16
N PHE A 51 -25.32 9.71 -4.51
CA PHE A 51 -25.45 8.37 -3.93
C PHE A 51 -26.40 8.31 -2.74
N THR A 52 -26.57 9.42 -2.02
CA THR A 52 -27.48 9.53 -0.88
C THR A 52 -28.64 10.47 -1.19
N SER A 53 -29.78 10.21 -0.56
CA SER A 53 -30.96 11.10 -0.62
C SER A 53 -30.73 12.46 0.05
N THR A 54 -29.85 12.50 1.07
CA THR A 54 -29.47 13.70 1.81
C THR A 54 -28.08 14.14 1.39
N VAL A 55 -27.91 15.42 1.06
CA VAL A 55 -26.59 16.01 0.78
C VAL A 55 -25.80 16.06 2.08
N ILE A 56 -24.62 15.44 2.09
CA ILE A 56 -23.71 15.43 3.25
C ILE A 56 -22.77 16.63 3.12
N ASP A 57 -22.63 17.44 4.18
CA ASP A 57 -21.63 18.50 4.22
C ASP A 57 -20.21 17.94 4.41
N ASP A 58 -19.19 18.63 3.90
CA ASP A 58 -17.81 18.10 3.91
C ASP A 58 -17.29 17.90 5.34
N ASP A 59 -17.74 18.75 6.26
CA ASP A 59 -17.45 18.70 7.69
C ASP A 59 -18.45 17.84 8.48
N ALA A 60 -19.32 17.09 7.81
CA ALA A 60 -20.17 16.10 8.44
C ALA A 60 -19.58 14.68 8.38
N TYR A 61 -18.57 14.45 7.52
CA TYR A 61 -17.91 13.16 7.39
C TYR A 61 -17.04 12.78 8.60
N LEU A 62 -16.84 11.47 8.76
CA LEU A 62 -15.97 10.89 9.78
C LEU A 62 -14.52 10.79 9.30
N TRP A 63 -13.56 11.24 10.11
CA TRP A 63 -12.13 10.92 9.96
C TRP A 63 -11.42 11.05 11.33
N PRO A 64 -10.15 10.67 11.46
CA PRO A 64 -9.48 10.70 12.76
C PRO A 64 -9.52 12.08 13.43
N LYS A 65 -9.98 12.10 14.69
CA LYS A 65 -10.21 13.31 15.51
C LYS A 65 -11.32 14.24 14.99
N HIS A 66 -12.22 13.73 14.17
CA HIS A 66 -13.36 14.48 13.65
C HIS A 66 -14.59 13.58 13.57
N ASP A 67 -15.49 13.72 14.55
CA ASP A 67 -16.69 12.89 14.65
C ASP A 67 -17.69 13.23 13.54
N ALA A 68 -18.43 12.22 13.09
CA ALA A 68 -19.51 12.41 12.12
C ALA A 68 -20.63 13.29 12.71
N ARG A 69 -21.19 14.17 11.87
CA ARG A 69 -22.37 14.99 12.22
C ARG A 69 -23.64 14.59 11.48
N VAL A 70 -23.57 13.48 10.75
CA VAL A 70 -24.67 12.85 10.03
C VAL A 70 -24.89 11.44 10.58
N SER A 71 -26.09 10.88 10.40
CA SER A 71 -26.39 9.53 10.89
C SER A 71 -25.52 8.47 10.20
N ASN A 72 -25.15 7.42 10.96
CA ASN A 72 -24.38 6.29 10.42
C ASN A 72 -25.06 5.64 9.21
N SER A 73 -26.40 5.58 9.19
CA SER A 73 -27.15 5.01 8.07
C SER A 73 -26.88 5.72 6.73
N VAL A 74 -26.71 7.06 6.75
CA VAL A 74 -26.46 7.85 5.55
C VAL A 74 -25.00 7.69 5.10
N LEU A 75 -24.05 7.59 6.05
CA LEU A 75 -22.65 7.28 5.73
C LEU A 75 -22.51 5.88 5.13
N GLU A 76 -23.18 4.89 5.70
CA GLU A 76 -23.20 3.52 5.19
C GLU A 76 -23.84 3.44 3.80
N GLU A 77 -24.91 4.19 3.55
CA GLU A 77 -25.53 4.29 2.21
C GLU A 77 -24.52 4.80 1.18
N GLU A 78 -23.82 5.91 1.45
CA GLU A 78 -22.82 6.45 0.53
C GLU A 78 -21.63 5.50 0.34
N GLN A 79 -21.10 4.93 1.42
CA GLN A 79 -19.96 4.00 1.38
C GLN A 79 -20.28 2.74 0.57
N ASN A 80 -21.46 2.14 0.78
CA ASN A 80 -21.89 0.97 0.02
C ASN A 80 -22.06 1.30 -1.47
N ALA A 81 -22.57 2.50 -1.79
CA ALA A 81 -22.71 2.96 -3.16
C ALA A 81 -21.34 3.20 -3.82
N ILE A 82 -20.40 3.83 -3.10
CA ILE A 82 -19.01 4.03 -3.55
C ILE A 82 -18.35 2.69 -3.85
N THR A 83 -18.39 1.74 -2.92
CA THR A 83 -17.81 0.40 -3.11
C THR A 83 -18.44 -0.30 -4.31
N SER A 84 -19.77 -0.31 -4.41
CA SER A 84 -20.48 -0.97 -5.52
C SER A 84 -20.19 -0.34 -6.88
N HIS A 85 -19.95 0.97 -6.92
CA HIS A 85 -19.75 1.70 -8.17
C HIS A 85 -18.29 1.67 -8.64
N PHE A 86 -17.33 1.90 -7.72
CA PHE A 86 -15.92 2.12 -8.05
C PHE A 86 -14.98 0.95 -7.72
N CYS A 87 -15.39 -0.03 -6.91
CA CYS A 87 -14.52 -1.15 -6.55
C CYS A 87 -14.43 -2.22 -7.64
N LYS A 88 -14.06 -1.79 -8.85
CA LYS A 88 -13.91 -2.62 -10.04
C LYS A 88 -12.97 -1.94 -11.00
N VAL A 89 -12.47 -2.72 -11.95
CA VAL A 89 -11.73 -2.19 -13.08
C VAL A 89 -12.62 -2.05 -14.30
N ASP A 90 -12.38 -1.02 -15.12
CA ASP A 90 -13.13 -0.79 -16.36
C ASP A 90 -12.24 -0.11 -17.42
N PRO A 91 -11.97 -0.73 -18.58
CA PRO A 91 -11.16 -0.13 -19.64
C PRO A 91 -11.81 1.11 -20.29
N LEU A 92 -13.14 1.25 -20.21
CA LEU A 92 -13.89 2.36 -20.79
C LEU A 92 -14.02 3.56 -19.85
N LEU A 93 -13.68 3.40 -18.57
CA LEU A 93 -13.73 4.47 -17.57
C LEU A 93 -13.00 5.73 -18.05
N THR A 94 -13.57 6.89 -17.77
CA THR A 94 -12.97 8.18 -18.05
C THR A 94 -12.87 9.03 -16.77
N GLN A 95 -12.10 10.11 -16.82
CA GLN A 95 -11.98 11.02 -15.69
C GLN A 95 -13.33 11.69 -15.34
N ASP A 96 -14.20 11.86 -16.33
CA ASP A 96 -15.54 12.41 -16.13
C ASP A 96 -16.48 11.46 -15.41
N ASP A 97 -16.11 10.20 -15.20
CA ASP A 97 -16.92 9.23 -14.43
C ASP A 97 -16.51 9.21 -12.94
N LEU A 98 -15.44 9.91 -12.57
CA LEU A 98 -14.83 9.83 -11.26
C LEU A 98 -15.12 11.05 -10.38
N TYR A 99 -15.06 10.80 -9.08
CA TYR A 99 -15.37 11.76 -8.05
C TYR A 99 -14.38 11.64 -6.89
N TYR A 100 -13.97 12.76 -6.29
CA TYR A 100 -13.18 12.75 -5.06
C TYR A 100 -14.08 12.82 -3.83
N HIS A 101 -13.67 12.15 -2.75
CA HIS A 101 -14.31 12.22 -1.46
C HIS A 101 -13.52 13.19 -0.53
N PRO A 102 -14.16 14.20 0.08
CA PRO A 102 -13.48 15.27 0.84
C PRO A 102 -12.82 14.78 2.14
N ALA A 103 -13.19 13.58 2.62
CA ALA A 103 -12.55 12.92 3.76
C ALA A 103 -11.45 11.91 3.36
N GLY A 104 -11.13 11.75 2.07
CA GLY A 104 -10.21 10.70 1.57
C GLY A 104 -8.83 10.71 2.19
N THR A 105 -8.03 11.75 1.91
CA THR A 105 -6.67 11.89 2.46
C THR A 105 -6.70 12.00 4.00
N LYS A 106 -7.75 12.61 4.54
CA LYS A 106 -7.95 12.86 5.98
C LYS A 106 -8.06 11.57 6.78
N GLN A 107 -8.50 10.45 6.18
CA GLN A 107 -8.49 9.14 6.83
C GLN A 107 -7.10 8.75 7.38
N PHE A 108 -6.05 9.28 6.75
CA PHE A 108 -4.66 9.02 7.08
C PHE A 108 -3.92 10.28 7.55
N TYR A 109 -4.63 11.27 8.12
CA TYR A 109 -4.04 12.55 8.54
C TYR A 109 -3.30 13.27 7.40
N GLY A 110 -3.78 13.07 6.18
CA GLY A 110 -3.25 13.66 4.96
C GLY A 110 -3.55 15.14 4.82
N ASP A 111 -2.74 15.79 3.99
CA ASP A 111 -2.94 17.16 3.56
C ASP A 111 -3.32 17.16 2.08
N ASP A 112 -4.55 17.58 1.79
CA ASP A 112 -5.08 17.66 0.42
C ASP A 112 -4.22 18.56 -0.48
N SER A 113 -3.59 19.60 0.09
CA SER A 113 -2.74 20.51 -0.68
C SER A 113 -1.49 19.81 -1.21
N LEU A 114 -0.86 18.94 -0.40
CA LEU A 114 0.32 18.16 -0.80
C LEU A 114 -0.01 17.20 -1.94
N VAL A 115 -1.15 16.50 -1.84
CA VAL A 115 -1.62 15.57 -2.87
C VAL A 115 -2.00 16.32 -4.15
N SER A 116 -2.69 17.45 -4.03
CA SER A 116 -3.15 18.22 -5.18
C SER A 116 -1.98 18.84 -5.97
N ASN A 117 -0.92 19.27 -5.28
CA ASN A 117 0.25 19.93 -5.87
C ASN A 117 1.34 18.95 -6.35
N ALA A 118 1.21 17.65 -6.02
CA ALA A 118 2.16 16.63 -6.41
C ALA A 118 2.23 16.43 -7.94
N GLU A 119 3.41 16.12 -8.46
CA GLU A 119 3.51 15.62 -9.83
C GLU A 119 2.88 14.24 -9.95
N ARG A 120 2.20 13.99 -11.07
CA ARG A 120 1.68 12.67 -11.43
C ARG A 120 2.73 11.97 -12.30
N TYR A 121 2.89 10.68 -12.11
CA TYR A 121 3.88 9.88 -12.81
C TYR A 121 3.22 8.71 -13.54
N LYS A 122 3.87 8.29 -14.63
CA LYS A 122 3.78 6.94 -15.16
C LYS A 122 4.99 6.17 -14.66
N ALA A 123 4.75 5.08 -13.96
CA ALA A 123 5.77 4.22 -13.40
C ALA A 123 5.64 2.81 -13.98
N LYS A 124 6.77 2.21 -14.35
CA LYS A 124 6.88 0.78 -14.60
C LYS A 124 7.25 0.11 -13.29
N ILE A 125 6.55 -0.95 -12.91
CA ILE A 125 6.78 -1.74 -11.71
C ILE A 125 7.17 -3.14 -12.14
N PHE A 126 8.32 -3.60 -11.65
CA PHE A 126 8.69 -5.01 -11.71
C PHE A 126 8.22 -5.70 -10.43
N ILE A 127 7.54 -6.83 -10.57
CA ILE A 127 6.95 -7.59 -9.48
C ILE A 127 7.52 -9.01 -9.46
N ASP A 128 8.07 -9.42 -8.31
CA ASP A 128 8.53 -10.79 -8.06
C ASP A 128 7.50 -11.58 -7.24
N THR A 129 6.77 -12.45 -7.93
CA THR A 129 5.69 -13.23 -7.30
C THR A 129 6.13 -14.41 -6.45
N ARG A 130 7.43 -14.67 -6.28
CA ARG A 130 7.89 -15.85 -5.53
C ARG A 130 7.77 -15.69 -4.01
N TYR A 131 7.70 -14.45 -3.53
CA TYR A 131 7.88 -14.16 -2.10
C TYR A 131 6.63 -13.73 -1.36
N ASN A 132 5.63 -13.17 -2.05
CA ASN A 132 4.44 -12.62 -1.40
C ASN A 132 3.23 -12.66 -2.33
N VAL A 133 2.03 -12.62 -1.74
CA VAL A 133 0.77 -12.43 -2.47
C VAL A 133 0.41 -10.95 -2.67
N GLN A 134 0.93 -10.08 -1.79
CA GLN A 134 0.70 -8.64 -1.80
C GLN A 134 1.98 -7.91 -2.22
N HIS A 135 1.87 -7.08 -3.24
CA HIS A 135 2.99 -6.33 -3.80
C HIS A 135 2.78 -4.83 -3.62
N TRP A 136 3.58 -4.23 -2.73
CA TRP A 136 3.54 -2.80 -2.43
C TRP A 136 4.30 -2.01 -3.48
N THR A 137 3.67 -0.99 -4.05
CA THR A 137 4.29 -0.28 -5.19
C THR A 137 5.07 0.97 -4.79
N GLY A 138 4.80 1.53 -3.61
CA GLY A 138 5.32 2.84 -3.21
C GLY A 138 4.62 4.01 -3.91
N PHE A 139 3.46 3.79 -4.51
CA PHE A 139 2.65 4.80 -5.14
C PHE A 139 1.29 4.96 -4.47
N TYR A 140 0.68 6.12 -4.69
CA TYR A 140 -0.63 6.48 -4.19
C TYR A 140 -1.49 7.02 -5.34
N ALA A 141 -2.71 6.51 -5.44
CA ALA A 141 -3.74 7.03 -6.33
C ALA A 141 -4.40 8.26 -5.69
N PRO A 142 -4.29 9.46 -6.29
CA PRO A 142 -4.98 10.64 -5.77
C PRO A 142 -6.50 10.44 -5.74
N PRO A 143 -7.22 11.05 -4.76
CA PRO A 143 -8.66 10.92 -4.64
C PRO A 143 -9.41 11.28 -5.93
N GLY A 144 -10.17 10.32 -6.48
CA GLY A 144 -11.01 10.54 -7.66
C GLY A 144 -10.26 10.78 -8.98
N GLU A 145 -8.94 10.58 -9.04
CA GLU A 145 -8.19 10.67 -10.29
C GLU A 145 -8.19 9.32 -11.03
N LEU A 146 -8.22 9.37 -12.37
CA LEU A 146 -8.19 8.20 -13.23
C LEU A 146 -6.80 7.58 -13.25
N ILE A 147 -6.68 6.35 -12.77
CA ILE A 147 -5.48 5.52 -12.84
C ILE A 147 -5.58 4.58 -14.02
N THR A 148 -4.52 4.51 -14.82
CA THR A 148 -4.40 3.52 -15.90
C THR A 148 -3.37 2.47 -15.52
N VAL A 149 -3.73 1.20 -15.66
CA VAL A 149 -2.89 0.03 -15.39
C VAL A 149 -2.69 -0.72 -16.71
N GLU A 150 -1.43 -0.92 -17.10
CA GLU A 150 -1.04 -1.65 -18.31
C GLU A 150 -0.30 -2.92 -17.91
N ILE A 151 -0.75 -4.07 -18.41
CA ILE A 151 -0.25 -5.40 -18.04
C ILE A 151 0.04 -6.22 -19.31
N PRO A 152 1.02 -7.15 -19.29
CA PRO A 152 1.25 -8.07 -20.38
C PRO A 152 0.16 -9.14 -20.44
N ASP A 153 -0.06 -9.73 -21.63
CA ASP A 153 -1.09 -10.77 -21.86
C ASP A 153 -1.00 -11.94 -20.88
N LYS A 154 0.22 -12.32 -20.47
CA LYS A 154 0.45 -13.41 -19.51
C LYS A 154 -0.25 -13.19 -18.16
N ALA A 155 -0.57 -11.93 -17.81
CA ALA A 155 -1.17 -11.55 -16.53
C ALA A 155 -2.70 -11.38 -16.56
N LEU A 156 -3.33 -11.51 -17.73
CA LEU A 156 -4.79 -11.42 -17.86
C LEU A 156 -5.47 -12.47 -16.97
N ASN A 157 -6.49 -12.03 -16.24
CA ASN A 157 -7.30 -12.81 -15.30
C ASN A 157 -6.54 -13.40 -14.09
N ARG A 158 -5.35 -12.85 -13.76
CA ARG A 158 -4.48 -13.40 -12.71
C ARG A 158 -4.05 -12.39 -11.65
N ILE A 159 -4.23 -11.10 -11.92
CA ILE A 159 -3.82 -10.01 -11.04
C ILE A 159 -5.02 -9.12 -10.71
N LYS A 160 -5.01 -8.55 -9.52
CA LYS A 160 -6.01 -7.59 -9.03
C LYS A 160 -5.32 -6.33 -8.55
N VAL A 161 -6.01 -5.20 -8.65
CA VAL A 161 -5.58 -3.95 -8.02
C VAL A 161 -6.14 -3.92 -6.61
N ASP A 162 -5.27 -3.61 -5.65
CA ASP A 162 -5.65 -3.30 -4.29
C ASP A 162 -5.45 -1.81 -4.02
N ILE A 163 -6.37 -1.25 -3.25
CA ILE A 163 -6.24 0.09 -2.70
C ILE A 163 -6.50 0.07 -1.20
N ASN A 164 -5.63 0.72 -0.43
CA ASN A 164 -5.72 0.84 1.03
C ASN A 164 -5.93 -0.49 1.76
N VAL A 165 -5.35 -1.60 1.31
CA VAL A 165 -5.54 -2.95 1.90
C VAL A 165 -5.26 -3.01 3.42
N ILE A 166 -4.51 -2.02 3.93
CA ILE A 166 -4.21 -1.79 5.36
C ILE A 166 -5.41 -1.35 6.21
N THR A 167 -6.49 -0.90 5.58
CA THR A 167 -7.70 -0.46 6.28
C THR A 167 -8.66 -1.64 6.40
N THR A 168 -9.08 -1.93 7.63
CA THR A 168 -10.11 -2.95 7.87
C THR A 168 -11.41 -2.49 7.21
N SER A 169 -12.12 -3.42 6.58
CA SER A 169 -13.39 -3.14 5.90
C SER A 169 -14.50 -2.64 6.83
N ARG A 170 -14.36 -2.90 8.14
CA ARG A 170 -15.22 -2.38 9.22
C ARG A 170 -14.37 -2.00 10.42
N SER A 171 -14.42 -0.75 10.83
CA SER A 171 -13.81 -0.29 12.08
C SER A 171 -14.86 -0.35 13.18
N TYR A 172 -14.73 -1.31 14.11
CA TYR A 172 -15.61 -1.37 15.30
C TYR A 172 -15.52 -0.11 16.19
N ASN A 173 -14.48 0.69 15.99
CA ASN A 173 -14.29 1.98 16.64
C ASN A 173 -14.43 3.07 15.57
N TYR A 174 -15.55 3.79 15.54
CA TYR A 174 -15.90 4.87 14.58
C TYR A 174 -14.90 6.04 14.56
N ARG A 175 -13.63 5.80 14.27
CA ARG A 175 -12.56 6.81 14.20
C ARG A 175 -12.12 7.07 12.75
N ARG A 176 -12.65 6.30 11.80
CA ARG A 176 -12.40 6.35 10.36
C ARG A 176 -13.65 5.90 9.61
N ALA A 177 -13.78 6.35 8.37
CA ALA A 177 -14.78 5.82 7.45
C ALA A 177 -14.55 4.33 7.20
N ASP A 178 -15.64 3.56 7.16
CA ASP A 178 -15.62 2.16 6.78
C ASP A 178 -15.44 2.02 5.26
N GLN A 179 -15.02 0.83 4.81
CA GLN A 179 -14.89 0.50 3.38
C GLN A 179 -14.01 1.47 2.55
N THR A 180 -12.93 1.98 3.15
CA THR A 180 -11.96 2.84 2.44
C THR A 180 -10.94 2.05 1.60
N SER A 181 -10.98 0.72 1.71
CA SER A 181 -10.22 -0.24 0.89
C SER A 181 -11.06 -0.86 -0.20
N CYS A 182 -10.38 -1.27 -1.28
CA CYS A 182 -10.98 -2.05 -2.34
C CYS A 182 -9.95 -3.05 -2.90
N ARG A 183 -10.42 -4.27 -3.17
CA ARG A 183 -9.72 -5.25 -4.02
C ARG A 183 -10.60 -5.48 -5.23
N THR A 184 -10.11 -5.13 -6.41
CA THR A 184 -10.91 -5.19 -7.64
C THR A 184 -11.20 -6.63 -8.09
N ASP A 185 -12.01 -6.76 -9.13
CA ASP A 185 -12.02 -7.95 -9.98
C ASP A 185 -10.66 -8.15 -10.67
N TYR A 186 -10.47 -9.35 -11.21
CA TYR A 186 -9.28 -9.65 -12.00
C TYR A 186 -9.22 -8.77 -13.25
N ILE A 187 -8.03 -8.25 -13.56
CA ILE A 187 -7.80 -7.48 -14.77
C ILE A 187 -7.91 -8.40 -15.98
N ASN A 188 -8.86 -8.15 -16.87
CA ASN A 188 -9.17 -8.98 -18.04
C ASN A 188 -8.76 -8.35 -19.39
N THR A 189 -8.21 -7.12 -19.37
CA THR A 189 -7.68 -6.42 -20.55
C THR A 189 -6.27 -5.88 -20.27
N THR A 190 -5.43 -5.80 -21.30
CA THR A 190 -4.03 -5.34 -21.17
C THR A 190 -3.89 -3.90 -20.78
N VAL A 191 -4.87 -3.06 -21.14
CA VAL A 191 -4.99 -1.68 -20.66
C VAL A 191 -6.32 -1.56 -19.95
N THR A 192 -6.24 -1.20 -18.68
CA THR A 192 -7.39 -1.17 -17.79
C THR A 192 -7.34 0.08 -16.94
N LYS A 193 -8.50 0.60 -16.52
CA LYS A 193 -8.54 1.81 -15.71
C LYS A 193 -9.33 1.58 -14.43
N PHE A 194 -9.02 2.42 -13.46
CA PHE A 194 -9.56 2.37 -12.11
C PHE A 194 -9.55 3.78 -11.52
N GLY A 195 -10.45 4.05 -10.58
CA GLY A 195 -10.44 5.27 -9.79
C GLY A 195 -11.12 5.04 -8.46
N TRP A 196 -10.65 5.70 -7.40
CA TRP A 196 -11.17 5.50 -6.05
C TRP A 196 -11.43 6.84 -5.37
N PRO A 197 -12.67 7.11 -4.91
CA PRO A 197 -12.99 8.42 -4.34
C PRO A 197 -12.17 8.82 -3.12
N TYR A 198 -11.78 7.87 -2.28
CA TYR A 198 -10.95 8.16 -1.11
C TYR A 198 -9.47 8.38 -1.44
N GLY A 199 -9.03 8.00 -2.64
CA GLY A 199 -7.61 7.81 -2.94
C GLY A 199 -6.99 6.69 -2.09
N GLY A 200 -5.73 6.35 -2.33
CA GLY A 200 -5.09 5.31 -1.54
C GLY A 200 -3.77 4.79 -2.05
N ALA A 201 -3.07 4.04 -1.19
CA ALA A 201 -1.90 3.26 -1.62
C ALA A 201 -2.37 2.24 -2.65
N ILE A 202 -1.74 2.23 -3.83
CA ILE A 202 -2.09 1.31 -4.92
C ILE A 202 -1.11 0.14 -4.90
N ASP A 203 -1.64 -1.06 -4.76
CA ASP A 203 -0.87 -2.29 -4.62
C ASP A 203 -1.45 -3.38 -5.53
N PHE A 204 -0.76 -4.50 -5.67
CA PHE A 204 -1.25 -5.63 -6.47
C PHE A 204 -1.41 -6.88 -5.60
N PHE A 205 -2.53 -7.57 -5.81
CA PHE A 205 -2.71 -8.93 -5.32
C PHE A 205 -2.44 -9.91 -6.46
N ILE A 206 -1.43 -10.75 -6.26
CA ILE A 206 -0.99 -11.76 -7.24
C ILE A 206 -0.68 -13.05 -6.47
N PRO A 207 -1.27 -14.21 -6.83
CA PRO A 207 -0.91 -15.45 -6.16
C PRO A 207 0.57 -15.79 -6.30
N ILE A 208 1.17 -16.38 -5.25
CA ILE A 208 2.57 -16.79 -5.23
C ILE A 208 2.88 -17.71 -6.42
N ASP A 209 4.09 -17.56 -6.98
CA ASP A 209 4.61 -18.31 -8.13
C ASP A 209 3.77 -18.18 -9.42
N SER A 210 2.92 -17.16 -9.51
CA SER A 210 2.18 -16.88 -10.75
C SER A 210 3.11 -16.51 -11.92
N PHE A 211 4.18 -15.78 -11.63
CA PHE A 211 5.16 -15.32 -12.62
C PHE A 211 6.58 -15.54 -12.09
N PRO A 212 7.15 -16.75 -12.22
CA PRO A 212 8.48 -17.07 -11.70
C PRO A 212 9.61 -16.21 -12.30
N GLU A 213 9.43 -15.70 -13.51
CA GLU A 213 10.37 -14.77 -14.18
C GLU A 213 10.10 -13.30 -13.86
N GLY A 214 9.15 -13.02 -12.97
CA GLY A 214 8.67 -11.68 -12.67
C GLY A 214 7.64 -11.14 -13.66
N LEU A 215 7.01 -10.03 -13.28
CA LEU A 215 5.96 -9.36 -14.02
C LEU A 215 6.22 -7.86 -14.09
N GLU A 216 6.21 -7.29 -15.30
CA GLU A 216 6.20 -5.83 -15.47
C GLU A 216 4.77 -5.31 -15.58
N VAL A 217 4.44 -4.25 -14.83
CA VAL A 217 3.15 -3.56 -14.86
C VAL A 217 3.39 -2.06 -14.92
N ASN A 218 2.73 -1.34 -15.82
CA ASN A 218 2.78 0.13 -15.79
C ASN A 218 1.56 0.67 -15.05
N ILE A 219 1.76 1.68 -14.21
CA ILE A 219 0.69 2.47 -13.59
C ILE A 219 0.87 3.94 -13.93
N SER A 220 -0.21 4.63 -14.29
CA SER A 220 -0.20 6.05 -14.69
C SER A 220 -1.11 6.90 -13.81
N SER A 221 -0.81 8.20 -13.74
CA SER A 221 -1.53 9.19 -12.92
C SER A 221 -1.38 8.99 -11.41
N VAL A 222 -0.27 8.40 -10.98
CA VAL A 222 0.00 8.15 -9.54
C VAL A 222 0.99 9.16 -8.96
N ILE A 223 0.95 9.35 -7.65
CA ILE A 223 1.92 10.17 -6.91
C ILE A 223 2.82 9.27 -6.05
N LYS A 224 4.03 9.76 -5.74
CA LYS A 224 4.97 9.01 -4.90
C LYS A 224 4.48 8.95 -3.45
N MET A 225 4.64 7.78 -2.84
CA MET A 225 4.34 7.52 -1.44
C MET A 225 5.63 7.24 -0.67
N PRO A 226 5.81 7.75 0.56
CA PRO A 226 6.90 7.33 1.42
C PRO A 226 6.93 5.81 1.58
N TYR A 227 7.95 5.17 1.01
CA TYR A 227 8.13 3.73 1.09
C TYR A 227 9.58 3.43 1.42
N PHE A 228 9.82 2.94 2.64
CA PHE A 228 11.13 2.53 3.09
C PHE A 228 11.24 1.01 3.01
N ARG A 229 12.23 0.51 2.29
CA ARG A 229 12.53 -0.93 2.28
C ARG A 229 13.89 -1.19 2.88
N TYR A 230 13.91 -1.99 3.95
CA TYR A 230 15.13 -2.33 4.67
C TYR A 230 16.10 -3.09 3.76
N GLY A 231 17.34 -2.59 3.70
CA GLY A 231 18.39 -3.11 2.82
C GLY A 231 18.34 -2.60 1.38
N ALA A 232 17.29 -1.87 0.97
CA ALA A 232 17.23 -1.24 -0.36
C ALA A 232 17.23 0.29 -0.28
N THR A 233 16.56 0.86 0.72
CA THR A 233 16.50 2.30 0.94
C THR A 233 17.63 2.75 1.87
N THR A 234 18.46 3.68 1.40
CA THR A 234 19.49 4.30 2.25
C THR A 234 18.89 5.32 3.22
N GLU A 235 19.61 5.63 4.31
CA GLU A 235 19.15 6.67 5.25
C GLU A 235 19.13 8.06 4.61
N GLU A 236 20.10 8.34 3.74
CA GLU A 236 20.18 9.60 2.99
C GLU A 236 18.96 9.78 2.10
N GLU A 237 18.65 8.78 1.25
CA GLU A 237 17.46 8.82 0.39
C GLU A 237 16.17 9.00 1.19
N TRP A 238 16.06 8.31 2.33
CA TRP A 238 14.91 8.47 3.21
C TRP A 238 14.77 9.90 3.75
N ASN A 239 15.83 10.39 4.38
CA ASN A 239 15.83 11.69 5.06
C ASN A 239 15.66 12.85 4.07
N ASP A 240 16.28 12.76 2.90
CA ASP A 240 16.34 13.87 1.96
C ASP A 240 15.18 13.89 1.00
N LYS A 241 14.60 12.73 0.67
CA LYS A 241 13.61 12.61 -0.40
C LYS A 241 12.37 11.81 -0.02
N ILE A 242 12.50 10.53 0.32
CA ILE A 242 11.35 9.60 0.39
C ILE A 242 10.38 9.97 1.51
N SER A 243 10.89 10.37 2.68
CA SER A 243 10.07 10.82 3.81
C SER A 243 9.20 12.05 3.50
N LYS A 244 9.56 12.83 2.47
CA LYS A 244 8.89 14.07 2.06
C LYS A 244 7.87 13.85 0.94
N TYR A 245 7.72 12.64 0.42
CA TYR A 245 6.76 12.35 -0.65
C TYR A 245 5.30 12.63 -0.25
N PRO A 246 4.47 13.18 -1.16
CA PRO A 246 3.24 13.88 -0.81
C PRO A 246 2.11 12.99 -0.26
N ALA A 247 2.13 11.69 -0.54
CA ALA A 247 1.06 10.79 -0.12
C ALA A 247 0.84 10.79 1.41
N PRO A 248 -0.40 10.57 1.88
CA PRO A 248 -0.75 10.61 3.30
C PRO A 248 -0.41 9.31 4.05
N LEU A 249 0.02 8.28 3.33
CA LEU A 249 0.44 6.99 3.88
C LEU A 249 1.93 6.78 3.73
N ALA A 250 2.49 5.94 4.60
CA ALA A 250 3.85 5.45 4.50
C ALA A 250 3.86 3.94 4.75
N VAL A 251 4.76 3.25 4.06
CA VAL A 251 5.01 1.81 4.21
C VAL A 251 6.46 1.60 4.60
N PHE A 252 6.69 0.69 5.53
CA PHE A 252 8.01 0.17 5.90
C PHE A 252 8.01 -1.33 5.66
N ASP A 253 8.92 -1.79 4.82
CA ASP A 253 9.04 -3.18 4.44
C ASP A 253 10.38 -3.72 4.90
N THR A 254 10.33 -4.76 5.73
CA THR A 254 11.51 -5.46 6.25
C THR A 254 11.78 -6.79 5.55
N GLY A 255 10.92 -7.19 4.60
CA GLY A 255 10.82 -8.50 3.97
C GLY A 255 9.97 -9.50 4.75
N SER A 256 10.00 -9.45 6.09
CA SER A 256 9.22 -10.36 6.96
C SER A 256 8.05 -9.67 7.66
N LEU A 257 8.05 -8.34 7.69
CA LEU A 257 7.03 -7.49 8.30
C LEU A 257 6.82 -6.25 7.43
N HIS A 258 5.55 -5.92 7.18
CA HIS A 258 5.13 -4.66 6.59
C HIS A 258 4.47 -3.81 7.66
N ILE A 259 4.96 -2.61 7.88
CA ILE A 259 4.39 -1.64 8.81
C ILE A 259 3.83 -0.50 7.98
N THR A 260 2.57 -0.14 8.20
CA THR A 260 1.93 0.94 7.47
C THR A 260 1.32 1.96 8.42
N GLY A 261 1.31 3.22 8.02
CA GLY A 261 0.76 4.28 8.84
C GLY A 261 0.75 5.64 8.18
N PRO A 262 0.19 6.66 8.86
CA PRO A 262 0.17 8.03 8.38
C PRO A 262 1.57 8.59 8.13
N SER A 263 1.81 9.11 6.93
CA SER A 263 3.11 9.69 6.57
C SER A 263 3.49 10.85 7.48
N THR A 264 2.50 11.65 7.90
CA THR A 264 2.65 12.80 8.82
C THR A 264 3.43 12.47 10.10
N PHE A 265 3.34 11.25 10.64
CA PHE A 265 4.06 10.87 11.85
C PHE A 265 5.49 10.40 11.62
N VAL A 266 5.84 10.10 10.36
CA VAL A 266 7.13 9.49 10.00
C VAL A 266 8.03 10.39 9.16
N ARG A 267 7.51 11.47 8.56
CA ARG A 267 8.29 12.40 7.70
C ARG A 267 9.56 12.93 8.36
N GLN A 268 9.55 13.10 9.68
CA GLN A 268 10.67 13.66 10.45
C GLN A 268 11.49 12.59 11.18
N LYS A 269 11.17 11.31 11.01
CA LYS A 269 11.88 10.21 11.67
C LYS A 269 13.13 9.84 10.88
N LYS A 270 14.23 9.69 11.62
CA LYS A 270 15.56 9.33 11.13
C LYS A 270 15.96 7.96 11.66
N ASN A 271 17.12 7.47 11.21
CA ASN A 271 17.73 6.21 11.65
C ASN A 271 16.81 4.99 11.42
N LEU A 272 16.09 5.00 10.29
CA LEU A 272 15.14 3.93 10.00
C LEU A 272 15.82 2.59 9.74
N ASN A 273 17.09 2.56 9.31
CA ASN A 273 17.80 1.30 9.17
C ASN A 273 17.92 0.59 10.53
N ASP A 274 18.35 1.29 11.57
CA ASP A 274 18.44 0.73 12.91
C ASP A 274 17.08 0.26 13.44
N VAL A 275 16.05 1.09 13.28
CA VAL A 275 14.70 0.76 13.76
C VAL A 275 14.14 -0.45 13.01
N MET A 276 14.30 -0.51 11.68
CA MET A 276 13.81 -1.63 10.87
C MET A 276 14.63 -2.91 11.10
N ALA A 277 15.92 -2.82 11.42
CA ALA A 277 16.72 -3.97 11.81
C ALA A 277 16.18 -4.65 13.08
N ILE A 278 15.77 -3.84 14.07
CA ILE A 278 15.15 -4.34 15.31
C ILE A 278 13.83 -5.05 15.01
N TRP A 279 12.95 -4.42 14.23
CA TRP A 279 11.65 -5.00 13.88
C TRP A 279 11.79 -6.29 13.08
N ARG A 280 12.70 -6.32 12.09
CA ARG A 280 12.98 -7.52 11.29
C ARG A 280 13.45 -8.67 12.17
N THR A 281 14.43 -8.41 13.03
CA THR A 281 14.99 -9.44 13.92
C THR A 281 13.94 -9.98 14.87
N THR A 282 13.15 -9.08 15.48
CA THR A 282 12.08 -9.46 16.41
C THR A 282 11.04 -10.34 15.72
N MET A 283 10.59 -9.97 14.51
CA MET A 283 9.60 -10.75 13.77
C MET A 283 10.14 -12.11 13.34
N GLN A 284 11.40 -12.20 12.92
CA GLN A 284 12.02 -13.47 12.53
C GLN A 284 12.13 -14.45 13.71
N ILE A 285 12.52 -13.96 14.89
CA ILE A 285 12.54 -14.79 16.11
C ILE A 285 11.13 -15.29 16.44
N PHE A 286 10.15 -14.40 16.39
CA PHE A 286 8.76 -14.74 16.68
C PHE A 286 8.20 -15.78 15.71
N ILE A 287 8.41 -15.61 14.40
CA ILE A 287 7.98 -16.57 13.38
C ILE A 287 8.63 -17.94 13.60
N HIS A 288 9.93 -17.98 13.89
CA HIS A 288 10.64 -19.23 14.14
C HIS A 288 10.08 -19.98 15.36
N GLN A 289 9.87 -19.29 16.49
CA GLN A 289 9.27 -19.89 17.68
C GLN A 289 7.84 -20.39 17.44
N LEU A 290 7.03 -19.64 16.68
CA LEU A 290 5.69 -20.07 16.30
C LEU A 290 5.71 -21.33 15.44
N GLN A 291 6.65 -21.44 14.51
CA GLN A 291 6.81 -22.64 13.68
C GLN A 291 7.15 -23.86 14.52
N GLU A 292 8.10 -23.74 15.45
CA GLU A 292 8.45 -24.81 16.39
C GLU A 292 7.22 -25.26 17.20
N MET A 293 6.47 -24.31 17.77
CA MET A 293 5.25 -24.62 18.52
C MET A 293 4.17 -25.31 17.65
N MET A 294 4.00 -24.88 16.40
CA MET A 294 3.03 -25.48 15.49
C MET A 294 3.39 -26.92 15.13
N GLU A 295 4.68 -27.20 14.91
CA GLU A 295 5.19 -28.54 14.66
C GLU A 295 4.98 -29.46 15.87
N GLU A 296 5.29 -28.98 17.08
CA GLU A 296 5.07 -29.70 18.32
C GLU A 296 3.58 -30.05 18.54
N LEU A 297 2.68 -29.13 18.19
CA LEU A 297 1.23 -29.30 18.33
C LEU A 297 0.58 -30.09 17.18
N LYS A 298 1.36 -30.52 16.17
CA LYS A 298 0.86 -31.18 14.94
C LYS A 298 -0.27 -30.40 14.26
N ILE A 299 -0.24 -29.07 14.35
CA ILE A 299 -1.22 -28.22 13.69
C ILE A 299 -0.87 -28.21 12.20
N GLN A 300 -1.71 -28.85 11.37
CA GLN A 300 -1.56 -28.74 9.91
C GLN A 300 -1.73 -27.27 9.51
N SER A 301 -0.77 -26.77 8.73
CA SER A 301 -0.68 -25.37 8.32
C SER A 301 -1.80 -24.98 7.36
N THR A 302 -2.84 -24.35 7.89
CA THR A 302 -3.57 -23.29 7.16
C THR A 302 -3.14 -21.94 7.73
N VAL A 303 -1.85 -21.62 7.63
CA VAL A 303 -1.34 -20.29 7.96
C VAL A 303 -0.91 -19.62 6.66
N SER A 304 -1.90 -19.07 5.97
CA SER A 304 -1.71 -18.10 4.87
C SER A 304 -2.76 -17.02 5.01
N SER A 305 -2.79 -16.34 6.16
CA SER A 305 -3.42 -15.02 6.35
C SER A 305 -3.48 -14.68 7.84
N MET A 306 -2.35 -14.36 8.45
CA MET A 306 -2.34 -13.60 9.71
C MET A 306 -1.02 -12.84 9.81
N ILE A 307 -0.89 -11.81 8.99
CA ILE A 307 0.05 -10.72 9.23
C ILE A 307 -0.86 -9.53 9.56
N ILE A 308 -0.84 -9.12 10.83
CA ILE A 308 -1.49 -7.92 11.34
C ILE A 308 -0.64 -6.71 10.96
#